data_AF-W4CTI6-F1
#
_entry.id   AF-W4CTI6-F1
#
_cell.length_a   1.000
_cell.length_b   1.000
_cell.length_c   1.000
_cell.angle_alpha   90.00
_cell.angle_beta   90.00
_cell.angle_gamma   90.00
#
_symmetry.space_group_name_H-M   'P 1'
#
loop_
_entity.id
_entity.type
_entity.pdbx_description
1 polymer ?
#
loop_
_entity_poly.entity_id
_entity_poly.type
_entity_poly.pdbx_seq_one_letter_code
_entity_poly.pdbx_strand_id
1 'polypeptide(L)'
;MQLRTINCYLYDSKATALLVRSILSFVQTSKLENLILQKSWVYGFHLKVTLDASNANPQLEDMIRRHAERYSRERSEDEYVKYERMVNKLALMEEYSGTFLPLRRDGEVTVEEGSMLTHGNPLCSAKVNYSIELLKSRLIADIYESWVELPEDRQNVEAAKMFFITGSNSPGGLKIGYLSLRSNFEYFKTQLAEFRKDERMESRIHEALHGRTDTEKKFIASGVQSFTEGRFEREFIFGRLRIFISSLWTMLEQAYERGELVHDKLYYGDDFFERHDQVSTFHQTFFSNPDFLKHYHDKGFVVYRFVAAVLYSLMPMLEISPLRKQRITGVASESVESGYGMDWKDAYSYLEMKMAGESEHDTLVH
;
A
#
# COMPACT_ATOMS: atom_id res chain seq x y z
N MET A 1 -2.78 -9.58 -25.21
CA MET A 1 -1.38 -9.34 -24.83
C MET A 1 -0.89 -10.58 -24.13
N GLN A 2 0.16 -11.21 -24.67
CA GLN A 2 0.78 -12.36 -24.03
C GLN A 2 1.88 -11.82 -23.11
N LEU A 3 1.84 -12.21 -21.85
CA LEU A 3 2.77 -11.81 -20.82
C LEU A 3 3.76 -12.93 -20.59
N ARG A 4 5.02 -12.57 -20.38
CA ARG A 4 6.07 -13.46 -19.88
C ARG A 4 6.47 -13.02 -18.49
N THR A 5 6.33 -13.91 -17.52
CA THR A 5 6.62 -13.66 -16.10
C THR A 5 7.77 -14.54 -15.65
N ILE A 6 8.82 -13.90 -15.13
CA ILE A 6 9.94 -14.57 -14.46
C ILE A 6 9.68 -14.49 -12.95
N ASN A 7 9.52 -15.63 -12.30
CA ASN A 7 9.34 -15.72 -10.85
C ASN A 7 10.67 -16.14 -10.22
N CYS A 8 11.19 -15.34 -9.28
CA CYS A 8 12.43 -15.63 -8.57
C CYS A 8 12.14 -15.81 -7.07
N TYR A 9 12.18 -17.06 -6.61
CA TYR A 9 11.86 -17.45 -5.25
C TYR A 9 13.07 -17.20 -4.35
N LEU A 10 13.02 -16.12 -3.58
CA LEU A 10 14.06 -15.71 -2.64
C LEU A 10 13.42 -15.37 -1.30
N TYR A 11 13.64 -16.24 -0.32
CA TYR A 11 13.01 -16.14 1.00
C TYR A 11 13.76 -15.17 1.94
N ASP A 12 14.93 -14.69 1.56
CA ASP A 12 15.66 -13.63 2.25
C ASP A 12 15.26 -12.24 1.70
N SER A 13 14.78 -11.37 2.59
CA SER A 13 14.31 -10.04 2.20
C SER A 13 15.44 -9.13 1.72
N LYS A 14 16.66 -9.25 2.25
CA LYS A 14 17.83 -8.47 1.81
C LYS A 14 18.28 -8.93 0.44
N ALA A 15 18.31 -10.23 0.19
CA ALA A 15 18.60 -10.78 -1.14
C ALA A 15 17.61 -10.29 -2.19
N THR A 16 16.32 -10.25 -1.82
CA THR A 16 15.24 -9.71 -2.67
C THR A 16 15.41 -8.22 -2.95
N ALA A 17 15.78 -7.42 -1.96
CA ALA A 17 16.03 -5.98 -2.14
C ALA A 17 17.21 -5.72 -3.09
N LEU A 18 18.30 -6.49 -2.95
CA LEU A 18 19.42 -6.46 -3.88
C LEU A 18 19.00 -6.85 -5.30
N LEU A 19 18.11 -7.84 -5.45
CA LEU A 19 17.58 -8.25 -6.75
C LEU A 19 16.77 -7.12 -7.40
N VAL A 20 15.88 -6.47 -6.64
CA VAL A 20 15.12 -5.30 -7.12
C VAL A 20 16.08 -4.24 -7.64
N ARG A 21 17.12 -3.89 -6.87
CA ARG A 21 18.13 -2.91 -7.28
C ARG A 21 18.83 -3.31 -8.59
N SER A 22 19.24 -4.57 -8.72
CA SER A 22 19.88 -5.08 -9.94
C SER A 22 18.95 -5.04 -11.16
N ILE A 23 17.67 -5.38 -10.99
CA ILE A 23 16.69 -5.30 -12.07
C ILE A 23 16.47 -3.85 -12.50
N LEU A 24 16.32 -2.91 -11.56
CA LEU A 24 16.12 -1.51 -11.89
C LEU A 24 17.33 -0.89 -12.61
N SER A 25 18.55 -1.23 -12.18
CA SER A 25 19.78 -0.82 -12.88
C SER A 25 19.84 -1.41 -14.30
N PHE A 26 19.44 -2.67 -14.48
CA PHE A 26 19.35 -3.30 -15.79
C PHE A 26 18.32 -2.60 -16.69
N VAL A 27 17.13 -2.28 -16.15
CA VAL A 27 16.05 -1.59 -16.85
C VAL A 27 16.50 -0.23 -17.37
N GLN A 28 17.15 0.56 -16.51
CA GLN A 28 17.67 1.88 -16.87
C GLN A 28 18.75 1.79 -17.96
N THR A 29 19.69 0.85 -17.82
CA THR A 29 20.81 0.68 -18.77
C THR A 29 20.33 0.16 -20.12
N SER A 30 19.41 -0.79 -20.12
CA SER A 30 18.90 -1.47 -21.33
C SER A 30 17.71 -0.73 -21.96
N LYS A 31 17.25 0.37 -21.34
CA LYS A 31 16.04 1.10 -21.74
C LYS A 31 14.82 0.20 -21.91
N LEU A 32 14.67 -0.77 -21.01
CA LEU A 32 13.51 -1.65 -21.03
C LEU A 32 12.27 -0.88 -20.59
N GLU A 33 11.26 -0.85 -21.44
CA GLU A 33 9.99 -0.22 -21.13
C GLU A 33 8.95 -1.26 -20.71
N ASN A 34 7.94 -0.79 -19.98
CA ASN A 34 6.75 -1.57 -19.64
C ASN A 34 7.00 -2.89 -18.88
N LEU A 35 8.01 -2.88 -18.02
CA LEU A 35 8.29 -3.96 -17.09
C LEU A 35 7.50 -3.77 -15.78
N ILE A 36 6.89 -4.85 -15.31
CA ILE A 36 6.14 -4.91 -14.06
C ILE A 36 6.92 -5.67 -12.99
N LEU A 37 7.08 -5.07 -11.82
CA LEU A 37 7.72 -5.63 -10.64
C LEU A 37 6.70 -5.84 -9.51
N GLN A 38 6.61 -7.06 -8.99
CA GLN A 38 5.69 -7.38 -7.89
C GLN A 38 6.34 -8.35 -6.91
N LYS A 39 6.01 -8.22 -5.63
CA LYS A 39 6.23 -9.29 -4.65
C LYS A 39 5.00 -10.19 -4.62
N SER A 40 5.20 -11.49 -4.46
CA SER A 40 4.12 -12.46 -4.31
C SER A 40 4.52 -13.58 -3.35
N TRP A 41 3.52 -14.30 -2.87
CA TRP A 41 3.64 -15.38 -1.89
C TRP A 41 3.13 -16.73 -2.42
N VAL A 42 2.50 -16.76 -3.60
CA VAL A 42 1.93 -17.97 -4.20
C VAL A 42 3.06 -18.94 -4.56
N TYR A 43 3.00 -20.17 -4.06
CA TYR A 43 4.10 -21.15 -4.10
C TYR A 43 5.38 -20.71 -3.38
N GLY A 44 5.35 -19.69 -2.51
CA GLY A 44 6.51 -19.19 -1.79
C GLY A 44 6.76 -17.70 -1.99
N PHE A 45 7.60 -17.11 -1.14
CA PHE A 45 7.93 -15.69 -1.23
C PHE A 45 8.88 -15.43 -2.40
N HIS A 46 8.46 -14.60 -3.35
CA HIS A 46 9.21 -14.36 -4.58
C HIS A 46 9.00 -12.96 -5.15
N LEU A 47 9.93 -12.57 -6.01
CA LEU A 47 9.80 -11.41 -6.88
C LEU A 47 9.33 -11.87 -8.26
N LYS A 48 8.30 -11.22 -8.79
CA LYS A 48 7.80 -11.39 -10.15
C LYS A 48 8.30 -10.25 -11.02
N VAL A 49 8.84 -10.60 -12.18
CA VAL A 49 9.19 -9.66 -13.24
C VAL A 49 8.38 -10.02 -14.47
N THR A 50 7.45 -9.14 -14.87
CA THR A 50 6.53 -9.41 -15.99
C THR A 50 6.74 -8.42 -17.12
N LEU A 51 6.78 -8.94 -18.34
CA LEU A 51 6.99 -8.21 -19.60
C LEU A 51 5.92 -8.64 -20.61
N ASP A 52 5.73 -7.87 -21.68
CA ASP A 52 5.15 -8.45 -22.91
C ASP A 52 6.08 -9.57 -23.42
N ALA A 53 5.52 -10.71 -23.79
CA ALA A 53 6.28 -11.83 -24.33
C ALA A 53 7.07 -11.46 -25.60
N SER A 54 6.58 -10.51 -26.40
CA SER A 54 7.33 -9.98 -27.55
C SER A 54 8.61 -9.23 -27.15
N ASN A 55 8.68 -8.77 -25.90
CA ASN A 55 9.79 -8.04 -25.31
C ASN A 55 10.62 -8.92 -24.37
N ALA A 56 10.52 -10.25 -24.50
CA ALA A 56 11.33 -11.18 -23.74
C ALA A 56 12.82 -10.83 -23.86
N ASN A 57 13.50 -10.73 -22.72
CA ASN A 57 14.91 -10.37 -22.67
C ASN A 57 15.71 -11.48 -21.96
N PRO A 58 16.43 -12.33 -22.71
CA PRO A 58 17.21 -13.42 -22.13
C PRO A 58 18.31 -12.95 -21.16
N GLN A 59 18.88 -11.76 -21.39
CA GLN A 59 19.94 -11.23 -20.51
C GLN A 59 19.39 -10.83 -19.14
N LEU A 60 18.16 -10.33 -19.08
CA LEU A 60 17.45 -10.06 -17.83
C LEU A 60 17.18 -11.37 -17.08
N GLU A 61 16.68 -12.39 -17.79
CA GLU A 61 16.42 -13.71 -17.20
C GLU A 61 17.71 -14.33 -16.63
N ASP A 62 18.79 -14.33 -17.40
CA ASP A 62 20.11 -14.81 -16.96
C ASP A 62 20.65 -14.04 -15.75
N MET A 63 20.44 -12.73 -15.71
CA MET A 63 20.85 -11.90 -14.57
C MET A 63 20.07 -12.30 -13.30
N ILE A 64 18.75 -12.50 -13.41
CA ILE A 64 17.90 -12.95 -12.31
C ILE A 64 18.34 -14.34 -11.82
N ARG A 65 18.62 -15.28 -12.73
CA ARG A 65 19.11 -16.63 -12.37
C ARG A 65 20.44 -16.60 -11.62
N ARG A 66 21.42 -15.85 -12.13
CA ARG A 66 22.73 -15.68 -11.46
C ARG A 66 22.58 -15.04 -10.07
N HIS A 67 21.66 -14.10 -9.92
CA HIS A 67 21.38 -13.48 -8.62
C HIS A 67 20.75 -14.49 -7.65
N ALA A 68 19.79 -15.27 -8.13
CA ALA A 68 19.16 -16.33 -7.33
C ALA A 68 20.19 -17.36 -6.86
N GLU A 69 21.05 -17.85 -7.75
CA GLU A 69 22.15 -18.76 -7.43
C GLU A 69 23.11 -18.18 -6.38
N ARG A 70 23.47 -16.91 -6.53
CA ARG A 70 24.42 -16.24 -5.62
C ARG A 70 23.89 -16.04 -4.20
N TYR A 71 22.60 -15.75 -4.05
CA TYR A 71 22.02 -15.32 -2.78
C TYR A 71 21.07 -16.35 -2.15
N SER A 72 20.73 -17.41 -2.86
CA SER A 72 20.01 -18.55 -2.28
C SER A 72 20.86 -19.30 -1.27
N ARG A 73 20.17 -20.02 -0.38
CA ARG A 73 20.80 -21.00 0.50
C ARG A 73 19.93 -22.22 0.65
N GLU A 74 20.55 -23.33 1.02
CA GLU A 74 19.80 -24.49 1.46
C GLU A 74 19.01 -24.13 2.73
N ARG A 75 17.74 -24.53 2.75
CA ARG A 75 16.82 -24.31 3.85
C ARG A 75 16.36 -25.65 4.39
N SER A 76 16.24 -25.74 5.72
CA SER A 76 15.77 -26.97 6.35
C SER A 76 14.28 -27.19 6.11
N GLU A 77 13.84 -28.44 6.27
CA GLU A 77 12.42 -28.81 6.23
C GLU A 77 11.60 -27.99 7.25
N ASP A 78 12.13 -27.79 8.46
CA ASP A 78 11.51 -26.97 9.49
C ASP A 78 11.26 -25.51 9.05
N GLU A 79 12.15 -24.94 8.23
CA GLU A 79 11.95 -23.60 7.66
C GLU A 79 10.78 -23.60 6.66
N TYR A 80 10.72 -24.58 5.76
CA TYR A 80 9.60 -24.70 4.81
C TYR A 80 8.27 -24.93 5.52
N VAL A 81 8.22 -25.76 6.56
CA VAL A 81 7.01 -25.96 7.38
C VAL A 81 6.54 -24.63 7.99
N LYS A 82 7.46 -23.77 8.44
CA LYS A 82 7.10 -22.42 8.94
C LYS A 82 6.54 -21.54 7.83
N TYR A 83 7.15 -21.56 6.64
CA TYR A 83 6.68 -20.79 5.49
C TYR A 83 5.33 -21.27 4.98
N GLU A 84 5.07 -22.57 4.94
CA GLU A 84 3.77 -23.12 4.57
C GLU A 84 2.68 -22.65 5.52
N ARG A 85 2.95 -22.63 6.83
CA ARG A 85 2.00 -22.09 7.82
C ARG A 85 1.72 -20.60 7.57
N MET A 86 2.73 -19.82 7.18
CA MET A 86 2.54 -18.40 6.86
C MET A 86 1.70 -18.23 5.59
N VAL A 87 2.05 -18.94 4.51
CA VAL A 87 1.36 -18.89 3.23
C VAL A 87 -0.09 -19.36 3.34
N ASN A 88 -0.38 -20.41 4.11
CA ASN A 88 -1.76 -20.84 4.39
C ASN A 88 -2.59 -19.76 5.09
N LYS A 89 -2.00 -19.06 6.07
CA LYS A 89 -2.67 -17.93 6.73
C LYS A 89 -2.94 -16.78 5.76
N LEU A 90 -1.96 -16.45 4.90
CA LEU A 90 -2.13 -15.42 3.87
C LEU A 90 -3.24 -15.81 2.88
N ALA A 91 -3.25 -17.06 2.40
CA ALA A 91 -4.30 -17.53 1.50
C ALA A 91 -5.70 -17.42 2.11
N LEU A 92 -5.86 -17.74 3.39
CA LEU A 92 -7.12 -17.57 4.10
C LEU A 92 -7.50 -16.08 4.23
N MET A 93 -6.55 -15.23 4.65
CA MET A 93 -6.78 -13.80 4.86
C MET A 93 -7.05 -13.02 3.57
N GLU A 94 -6.47 -13.45 2.45
CA GLU A 94 -6.67 -12.85 1.13
C GLU A 94 -7.81 -13.54 0.34
N GLU A 95 -8.54 -14.48 0.96
CA GLU A 95 -9.60 -15.27 0.33
C GLU A 95 -9.14 -15.92 -1.00
N TYR A 96 -7.89 -16.38 -1.04
CA TYR A 96 -7.27 -16.94 -2.23
C TYR A 96 -7.74 -18.39 -2.47
N SER A 97 -8.41 -18.61 -3.60
CA SER A 97 -9.01 -19.91 -3.96
C SER A 97 -8.17 -20.75 -4.93
N GLY A 98 -7.03 -20.24 -5.39
CA GLY A 98 -6.16 -20.96 -6.32
C GLY A 98 -5.23 -21.97 -5.65
N THR A 99 -4.42 -22.66 -6.44
CA THR A 99 -3.33 -23.51 -5.93
C THR A 99 -2.11 -22.65 -5.57
N PHE A 100 -1.58 -22.83 -4.36
CA PHE A 100 -0.44 -22.06 -3.83
C PHE A 100 0.63 -22.92 -3.14
N LEU A 101 0.50 -24.25 -3.22
CA LEU A 101 1.42 -25.26 -2.72
C LEU A 101 1.65 -26.34 -3.80
N PRO A 102 2.78 -27.08 -3.77
CA PRO A 102 3.88 -27.02 -2.81
C PRO A 102 4.74 -25.75 -2.96
N LEU A 103 5.50 -25.40 -1.91
CA LEU A 103 6.45 -24.29 -1.99
C LEU A 103 7.60 -24.61 -2.96
N ARG A 104 8.04 -23.59 -3.71
CA ARG A 104 9.27 -23.65 -4.52
C ARG A 104 10.50 -23.51 -3.65
N ARG A 105 11.63 -24.02 -4.15
CA ARG A 105 12.89 -23.97 -3.41
C ARG A 105 13.45 -22.55 -3.41
N ASP A 106 14.15 -22.19 -2.34
CA ASP A 106 14.94 -20.94 -2.31
C ASP A 106 16.00 -20.96 -3.42
N GLY A 107 16.04 -19.90 -4.21
CA GLY A 107 16.85 -19.79 -5.43
C GLY A 107 16.20 -20.34 -6.70
N GLU A 108 15.02 -20.95 -6.63
CA GLU A 108 14.31 -21.43 -7.82
C GLU A 108 13.86 -20.25 -8.68
N VAL A 109 14.06 -20.37 -10.00
CA VAL A 109 13.59 -19.38 -10.98
C VAL A 109 12.72 -20.08 -12.02
N THR A 110 11.43 -19.77 -12.03
CA THR A 110 10.47 -20.27 -13.02
C THR A 110 10.12 -19.19 -14.03
N VAL A 111 9.71 -19.62 -15.23
CA VAL A 111 9.22 -18.72 -16.26
C VAL A 111 7.90 -19.24 -16.79
N GLU A 112 6.93 -18.35 -16.83
CA GLU A 112 5.56 -18.65 -17.21
C GLU A 112 5.10 -17.66 -18.27
N GLU A 113 4.22 -18.12 -19.16
CA GLU A 113 3.56 -17.27 -20.13
C GLU A 113 2.05 -17.36 -19.96
N GLY A 114 1.36 -16.23 -20.04
CA GLY A 114 -0.08 -16.15 -19.82
C GLY A 114 -0.67 -14.83 -20.26
N SER A 115 -1.98 -14.67 -20.13
CA SER A 115 -2.68 -13.44 -20.53
C SER A 115 -3.05 -12.52 -19.35
N MET A 116 -2.77 -12.95 -18.11
CA MET A 116 -3.22 -12.28 -16.88
C MET A 116 -2.04 -12.11 -15.91
N LEU A 117 -1.96 -10.94 -15.25
CA LEU A 117 -0.91 -10.65 -14.26
C LEU A 117 -1.08 -11.38 -12.94
N THR A 118 -2.32 -11.44 -12.47
CA THR A 118 -2.69 -11.99 -11.18
C THR A 118 -3.63 -13.17 -11.38
N HIS A 119 -3.41 -14.21 -10.60
CA HIS A 119 -4.37 -15.29 -10.39
C HIS A 119 -5.05 -14.94 -9.06
N GLY A 120 -6.38 -14.95 -8.97
CA GLY A 120 -7.09 -14.66 -7.71
C GLY A 120 -8.24 -13.67 -7.84
N ASN A 121 -8.49 -12.91 -6.77
CA ASN A 121 -9.67 -12.06 -6.56
C ASN A 121 -9.40 -10.56 -6.89
N PRO A 122 -9.29 -10.14 -8.16
CA PRO A 122 -8.89 -8.78 -8.50
C PRO A 122 -9.97 -7.76 -8.12
N LEU A 123 -9.53 -6.60 -7.63
CA LEU A 123 -10.40 -5.46 -7.30
C LEU A 123 -10.83 -4.66 -8.55
N CYS A 124 -10.24 -4.92 -9.71
CA CYS A 124 -10.54 -4.22 -10.96
C CYS A 124 -10.35 -5.13 -12.19
N SER A 125 -10.74 -4.63 -13.37
CA SER A 125 -10.52 -5.34 -14.63
C SER A 125 -9.03 -5.65 -14.87
N ALA A 126 -8.74 -6.70 -15.63
CA ALA A 126 -7.35 -7.10 -15.93
C ALA A 126 -6.52 -5.97 -16.56
N LYS A 127 -7.15 -5.15 -17.41
CA LYS A 127 -6.54 -3.99 -18.06
C LYS A 127 -6.18 -2.89 -17.06
N VAL A 128 -7.11 -2.56 -16.16
CA VAL A 128 -6.89 -1.55 -15.12
C VAL A 128 -5.80 -2.04 -14.16
N ASN A 129 -5.87 -3.29 -13.73
CA ASN A 129 -4.84 -3.90 -12.87
C ASN A 129 -3.45 -3.83 -13.53
N TYR A 130 -3.35 -4.16 -14.82
CA TYR A 130 -2.10 -4.03 -15.57
C TYR A 130 -1.55 -2.60 -15.57
N SER A 131 -2.42 -1.62 -15.78
CA SER A 131 -2.00 -0.22 -15.79
C SER A 131 -1.57 0.28 -14.42
N ILE A 132 -2.22 -0.18 -13.34
CA ILE A 132 -1.83 0.10 -11.95
C ILE A 132 -0.45 -0.48 -11.64
N GLU A 133 -0.22 -1.76 -11.95
CA GLU A 133 1.07 -2.42 -11.70
C GLU A 133 2.21 -1.79 -12.50
N LEU A 134 1.91 -1.35 -13.72
CA LEU A 134 2.86 -0.61 -14.54
C LEU A 134 3.18 0.78 -13.94
N LEU A 135 2.18 1.52 -13.46
CA LEU A 135 2.41 2.79 -12.78
C LEU A 135 3.25 2.60 -11.51
N LYS A 136 2.96 1.57 -10.70
CA LYS A 136 3.77 1.25 -9.51
C LYS A 136 5.21 0.95 -9.88
N SER A 137 5.43 0.14 -10.91
CA SER A 137 6.76 -0.25 -11.35
C SER A 137 7.57 0.93 -11.88
N ARG A 138 6.92 1.87 -12.60
CA ARG A 138 7.53 3.14 -13.03
C ARG A 138 7.91 4.03 -11.84
N LEU A 139 7.03 4.18 -10.86
CA LEU A 139 7.35 4.92 -9.64
C LEU A 139 8.56 4.31 -8.92
N ILE A 140 8.56 2.98 -8.73
CA ILE A 140 9.69 2.27 -8.12
C ILE A 140 10.98 2.51 -8.92
N ALA A 141 10.95 2.38 -10.25
CA ALA A 141 12.12 2.64 -11.07
C ALA A 141 12.65 4.08 -10.96
N ASP A 142 11.77 5.05 -10.74
CA ASP A 142 12.12 6.46 -10.56
C ASP A 142 12.74 6.75 -9.19
N ILE A 143 12.23 6.15 -8.11
CA ILE A 143 12.58 6.57 -6.73
C ILE A 143 13.45 5.59 -5.95
N TYR A 144 13.57 4.32 -6.37
CA TYR A 144 14.09 3.27 -5.49
C TYR A 144 15.52 3.50 -4.99
N GLU A 145 16.44 3.94 -5.85
CA GLU A 145 17.82 4.25 -5.45
C GLU A 145 17.86 5.35 -4.38
N SER A 146 17.16 6.46 -4.61
CA SER A 146 17.06 7.54 -3.60
C SER A 146 16.33 7.09 -2.34
N TRP A 147 15.35 6.19 -2.47
CA TRP A 147 14.55 5.67 -1.35
C TRP A 147 15.38 4.82 -0.40
N VAL A 148 16.17 3.87 -0.91
CA VAL A 148 16.97 2.95 -0.07
C VAL A 148 18.15 3.64 0.62
N GLU A 149 18.57 4.80 0.13
CA GLU A 149 19.59 5.64 0.78
C GLU A 149 19.04 6.46 1.96
N LEU A 150 17.72 6.65 2.04
CA LEU A 150 17.11 7.36 3.15
C LEU A 150 17.12 6.51 4.43
N PRO A 151 17.40 7.11 5.60
CA PRO A 151 17.15 6.45 6.87
C PRO A 151 15.65 6.21 7.09
N GLU A 152 15.33 5.24 7.94
CA GLU A 152 13.96 4.73 8.14
C GLU A 152 12.95 5.84 8.50
N ASP A 153 13.37 6.80 9.34
CA ASP A 153 12.55 7.92 9.78
C ASP A 153 12.23 8.90 8.64
N ARG A 154 13.18 9.14 7.74
CA ARG A 154 12.97 9.94 6.52
C ARG A 154 12.07 9.23 5.53
N GLN A 155 12.26 7.93 5.32
CA GLN A 155 11.33 7.12 4.53
C GLN A 155 9.91 7.16 5.11
N ASN A 156 9.75 7.13 6.46
CA ASN A 156 8.43 7.26 7.09
C ASN A 156 7.79 8.61 6.76
N VAL A 157 8.57 9.69 6.77
CA VAL A 157 8.10 11.03 6.40
C VAL A 157 7.70 11.11 4.92
N GLU A 158 8.51 10.57 4.00
CA GLU A 158 8.15 10.53 2.57
C GLU A 158 6.87 9.71 2.31
N ALA A 159 6.73 8.56 2.99
CA ALA A 159 5.49 7.77 2.92
C ALA A 159 4.30 8.49 3.58
N ALA A 160 4.50 9.30 4.61
CA ALA A 160 3.44 10.12 5.20
C ALA A 160 2.97 11.22 4.23
N LYS A 161 3.88 11.86 3.51
CA LYS A 161 3.55 12.87 2.47
C LYS A 161 2.69 12.30 1.35
N MET A 162 2.90 11.04 0.96
CA MET A 162 2.06 10.32 0.00
C MET A 162 0.57 10.33 0.44
N PHE A 163 0.31 10.22 1.75
CA PHE A 163 -1.05 10.30 2.29
C PHE A 163 -1.57 11.74 2.38
N PHE A 164 -0.72 12.76 2.50
CA PHE A 164 -1.16 14.15 2.38
C PHE A 164 -1.66 14.46 0.98
N ILE A 165 -0.92 14.03 -0.05
CA ILE A 165 -1.34 14.18 -1.46
C ILE A 165 -2.70 13.50 -1.66
N THR A 166 -2.83 12.26 -1.18
CA THR A 166 -4.06 11.46 -1.35
C THR A 166 -5.24 12.06 -0.58
N GLY A 167 -5.05 12.42 0.69
CA GLY A 167 -6.08 13.01 1.55
C GLY A 167 -6.56 14.38 1.05
N SER A 168 -5.67 15.16 0.44
CA SER A 168 -6.02 16.47 -0.13
C SER A 168 -6.95 16.41 -1.32
N ASN A 169 -6.97 15.28 -2.04
CA ASN A 169 -7.91 15.04 -3.15
C ASN A 169 -9.28 14.53 -2.68
N SER A 170 -9.48 14.32 -1.37
CA SER A 170 -10.81 13.96 -0.86
C SER A 170 -11.75 15.17 -0.88
N PRO A 171 -13.09 14.99 -0.99
CA PRO A 171 -14.05 16.10 -1.03
C PRO A 171 -13.99 17.07 0.16
N GLY A 172 -13.50 16.64 1.33
CA GLY A 172 -13.26 17.49 2.51
C GLY A 172 -11.82 17.97 2.67
N GLY A 173 -10.98 17.79 1.65
CA GLY A 173 -9.55 18.05 1.66
C GLY A 173 -8.80 17.24 2.72
N LEU A 174 -7.57 17.66 3.01
CA LEU A 174 -6.71 16.94 3.96
C LEU A 174 -7.33 16.83 5.37
N LYS A 175 -8.14 17.82 5.76
CA LYS A 175 -8.86 17.85 7.05
C LYS A 175 -9.80 16.67 7.26
N ILE A 176 -10.34 16.11 6.18
CA ILE A 176 -11.26 14.96 6.25
C ILE A 176 -10.58 13.69 5.72
N GLY A 177 -9.82 13.77 4.63
CA GLY A 177 -9.23 12.59 3.99
C GLY A 177 -8.35 11.75 4.91
N TYR A 178 -7.67 12.39 5.87
CA TYR A 178 -6.83 11.69 6.85
C TYR A 178 -7.61 10.72 7.77
N LEU A 179 -8.92 10.88 7.91
CA LEU A 179 -9.76 10.03 8.77
C LEU A 179 -9.72 8.55 8.37
N SER A 180 -9.50 8.25 7.09
CA SER A 180 -9.27 6.88 6.63
C SER A 180 -7.96 6.27 7.16
N LEU A 181 -6.91 7.08 7.33
CA LEU A 181 -5.65 6.66 7.93
C LEU A 181 -5.85 6.41 9.43
N ARG A 182 -6.60 7.29 10.08
CA ARG A 182 -7.00 7.16 11.47
C ARG A 182 -7.81 5.88 11.69
N SER A 183 -8.81 5.62 10.84
CA SER A 183 -9.60 4.39 10.84
C SER A 183 -8.71 3.14 10.80
N ASN A 184 -7.81 3.05 9.80
CA ASN A 184 -6.90 1.91 9.68
C ASN A 184 -5.96 1.75 10.90
N PHE A 185 -5.49 2.85 11.49
CA PHE A 185 -4.66 2.83 12.70
C PHE A 185 -5.44 2.38 13.94
N GLU A 186 -6.65 2.91 14.16
CA GLU A 186 -7.54 2.52 15.25
C GLU A 186 -7.95 1.05 15.15
N TYR A 187 -8.22 0.57 13.93
CA TYR A 187 -8.60 -0.82 13.68
C TYR A 187 -7.45 -1.77 14.05
N PHE A 188 -6.23 -1.44 13.65
CA PHE A 188 -5.05 -2.22 13.99
C PHE A 188 -4.80 -2.29 15.51
N LYS A 189 -5.04 -1.20 16.25
CA LYS A 189 -4.93 -1.20 17.71
C LYS A 189 -5.94 -2.14 18.36
N THR A 190 -7.17 -2.20 17.86
CA THR A 190 -8.18 -3.15 18.34
C THR A 190 -7.73 -4.59 18.09
N GLN A 191 -7.26 -4.91 16.88
CA GLN A 191 -6.75 -6.25 16.57
C GLN A 191 -5.59 -6.64 17.51
N LEU A 192 -4.64 -5.74 17.75
CA LEU A 192 -3.54 -6.00 18.67
C LEU A 192 -3.99 -6.29 20.11
N ALA A 193 -5.05 -5.64 20.57
CA ALA A 193 -5.60 -5.87 21.90
C ALA A 193 -6.13 -7.31 22.09
N GLU A 194 -6.52 -7.98 21.02
CA GLU A 194 -7.02 -9.36 21.05
C GLU A 194 -5.90 -10.40 21.09
N PHE A 195 -4.73 -10.08 20.52
CA PHE A 195 -3.57 -11.00 20.50
C PHE A 195 -2.73 -10.97 21.79
N ARG A 196 -3.16 -10.23 22.82
CA ARG A 196 -2.45 -9.99 24.09
C ARG A 196 -2.15 -11.29 24.85
N LYS A 197 -0.88 -11.74 24.81
CA LYS A 197 -0.38 -12.87 25.62
C LYS A 197 1.01 -12.65 26.25
N ASP A 198 1.77 -11.63 25.85
CA ASP A 198 3.15 -11.37 26.31
C ASP A 198 3.44 -9.86 26.43
N GLU A 199 3.70 -9.40 27.66
CA GLU A 199 3.97 -7.99 27.99
C GLU A 199 5.20 -7.41 27.29
N ARG A 200 6.26 -8.22 27.05
CA ARG A 200 7.48 -7.74 26.38
C ARG A 200 7.22 -7.48 24.90
N MET A 201 6.45 -8.36 24.27
CA MET A 201 6.04 -8.19 22.88
C MET A 201 5.14 -6.97 22.74
N GLU A 202 4.21 -6.77 23.69
CA GLU A 202 3.32 -5.62 23.73
C GLU A 202 4.08 -4.30 23.84
N SER A 203 5.03 -4.19 24.78
CA SER A 203 5.86 -2.99 24.92
C SER A 203 6.64 -2.66 23.63
N ARG A 204 7.19 -3.67 22.96
CA ARG A 204 7.90 -3.49 21.68
C ARG A 204 6.98 -3.02 20.55
N ILE A 205 5.78 -3.58 20.45
CA ILE A 205 4.78 -3.18 19.45
C ILE A 205 4.30 -1.75 19.74
N HIS A 206 4.02 -1.45 21.00
CA HIS A 206 3.63 -0.11 21.42
C HIS A 206 4.69 0.93 21.07
N GLU A 207 5.97 0.66 21.37
CA GLU A 207 7.07 1.56 20.99
C GLU A 207 7.20 1.72 19.46
N ALA A 208 7.04 0.62 18.70
CA ALA A 208 7.06 0.68 17.24
C ALA A 208 5.91 1.54 16.66
N LEU A 209 4.73 1.51 17.29
CA LEU A 209 3.56 2.28 16.87
C LEU A 209 3.56 3.73 17.34
N HIS A 210 4.01 3.99 18.57
CA HIS A 210 3.83 5.28 19.25
C HIS A 210 5.13 6.05 19.50
N GLY A 211 6.29 5.37 19.54
CA GLY A 211 7.58 6.06 19.63
C GLY A 211 7.73 7.03 18.46
N ARG A 212 8.40 8.18 18.63
CA ARG A 212 8.64 9.15 17.54
C ARG A 212 10.09 9.59 17.56
N THR A 213 10.74 9.50 16.41
CA THR A 213 12.07 10.09 16.19
C THR A 213 11.95 11.62 16.13
N ASP A 214 13.07 12.33 16.27
CA ASP A 214 13.06 13.79 16.18
C ASP A 214 12.69 14.27 14.76
N THR A 215 13.04 13.49 13.73
CA THR A 215 12.61 13.73 12.35
C THR A 215 11.09 13.67 12.22
N GLU A 216 10.46 12.63 12.76
CA GLU A 216 9.00 12.47 12.73
C GLU A 216 8.30 13.54 13.59
N LYS A 217 8.82 13.87 14.78
CA LYS A 217 8.26 14.94 15.62
C LYS A 217 8.25 16.29 14.91
N LYS A 218 9.35 16.64 14.23
CA LYS A 218 9.43 17.88 13.42
C LYS A 218 8.42 17.87 12.27
N PHE A 219 8.26 16.72 11.61
CA PHE A 219 7.26 16.56 10.58
C PHE A 219 5.83 16.66 11.14
N ILE A 220 5.53 16.05 12.28
CA ILE A 220 4.21 16.18 12.93
C ILE A 220 3.89 17.65 13.20
N ALA A 221 4.83 18.39 13.80
CA ALA A 221 4.62 19.78 14.19
C ALA A 221 4.45 20.77 13.02
N SER A 222 5.02 20.48 11.83
CA SER A 222 5.11 21.47 10.75
C SER A 222 4.82 20.93 9.34
N GLY A 223 4.46 19.65 9.23
CA GLY A 223 4.31 18.91 7.98
C GLY A 223 3.15 19.45 7.15
N VAL A 224 1.98 19.63 7.77
CA VAL A 224 0.81 20.23 7.11
C VAL A 224 1.10 21.63 6.62
N GLN A 225 1.68 22.49 7.46
CA GLN A 225 2.04 23.85 7.05
C GLN A 225 3.00 23.84 5.85
N SER A 226 4.02 23.00 5.91
CA SER A 226 4.99 22.86 4.81
C SER A 226 4.33 22.33 3.53
N PHE A 227 3.36 21.43 3.66
CA PHE A 227 2.57 20.92 2.54
C PHE A 227 1.69 22.01 1.92
N THR A 228 0.91 22.74 2.74
CA THR A 228 0.01 23.80 2.26
C THR A 228 0.75 24.97 1.63
N GLU A 229 1.96 25.27 2.09
CA GLU A 229 2.82 26.31 1.52
C GLU A 229 3.64 25.81 0.31
N GLY A 230 3.45 24.57 -0.13
CA GLY A 230 4.14 23.99 -1.29
C GLY A 230 5.64 23.79 -1.08
N ARG A 231 6.14 23.70 0.16
CA ARG A 231 7.58 23.56 0.43
C ARG A 231 8.14 22.21 -0.05
N PHE A 232 7.32 21.17 -0.10
CA PHE A 232 7.73 19.83 -0.59
C PHE A 232 7.82 19.75 -2.12
N GLU A 233 7.32 20.72 -2.87
CA GLU A 233 7.25 20.70 -4.33
C GLU A 233 8.61 20.60 -5.03
N ARG A 234 9.68 21.01 -4.34
CA ARG A 234 11.05 20.95 -4.85
C ARG A 234 11.75 19.62 -4.55
N GLU A 235 11.14 18.76 -3.75
CA GLU A 235 11.72 17.48 -3.37
C GLU A 235 11.46 16.43 -4.44
N PHE A 236 12.51 15.70 -4.84
CA PHE A 236 12.43 14.73 -5.93
C PHE A 236 11.40 13.63 -5.68
N ILE A 237 11.46 12.97 -4.51
CA ILE A 237 10.56 11.86 -4.16
C ILE A 237 9.11 12.36 -4.08
N PHE A 238 8.86 13.49 -3.42
CA PHE A 238 7.53 14.10 -3.35
C PHE A 238 6.95 14.38 -4.74
N GLY A 239 7.74 14.98 -5.64
CA GLY A 239 7.31 15.26 -7.01
C GLY A 239 6.89 14.00 -7.78
N ARG A 240 7.66 12.91 -7.63
CA ARG A 240 7.36 11.61 -8.26
C ARG A 240 6.11 10.96 -7.65
N LEU A 241 5.97 10.99 -6.33
CA LEU A 241 4.77 10.51 -5.64
C LEU A 241 3.52 11.26 -6.09
N ARG A 242 3.59 12.59 -6.22
CA ARG A 242 2.48 13.40 -6.69
C ARG A 242 2.05 13.04 -8.11
N ILE A 243 3.00 12.93 -9.04
CA ILE A 243 2.71 12.51 -10.43
C ILE A 243 2.05 11.14 -10.46
N PHE A 244 2.59 10.17 -9.69
CA PHE A 244 2.03 8.83 -9.59
C PHE A 244 0.59 8.84 -9.05
N ILE A 245 0.34 9.53 -7.93
CA ILE A 245 -1.00 9.58 -7.31
C ILE A 245 -2.00 10.28 -8.23
N SER A 246 -1.65 11.41 -8.85
CA SER A 246 -2.54 12.10 -9.80
C SER A 246 -2.88 11.23 -11.01
N SER A 247 -1.90 10.49 -11.53
CA SER A 247 -2.11 9.56 -12.66
C SER A 247 -3.00 8.39 -12.26
N LEU A 248 -2.76 7.83 -11.08
CA LEU A 248 -3.54 6.74 -10.51
C LEU A 248 -5.00 7.16 -10.25
N TRP A 249 -5.19 8.35 -9.69
CA TRP A 249 -6.51 8.93 -9.42
C TRP A 249 -7.31 9.06 -10.72
N THR A 250 -6.73 9.75 -11.72
CA THR A 250 -7.36 9.93 -13.04
C THR A 250 -7.74 8.59 -13.68
N MET A 251 -6.86 7.60 -13.59
CA MET A 251 -7.10 6.27 -14.13
C MET A 251 -8.25 5.56 -13.42
N LEU A 252 -8.31 5.63 -12.09
CA LEU A 252 -9.33 4.97 -11.28
C LEU A 252 -10.69 5.65 -11.41
N GLU A 253 -10.76 6.98 -11.53
CA GLU A 253 -12.01 7.67 -11.86
C GLU A 253 -12.57 7.19 -13.18
N GLN A 254 -11.74 7.12 -14.21
CA GLN A 254 -12.16 6.61 -15.52
C GLN A 254 -12.57 5.13 -15.48
N ALA A 255 -11.91 4.32 -14.66
CA ALA A 255 -12.27 2.92 -14.46
C ALA A 255 -13.62 2.79 -13.72
N TYR A 256 -13.88 3.66 -12.75
CA TYR A 256 -15.17 3.73 -12.04
C TYR A 256 -16.30 4.02 -13.03
N GLU A 257 -16.15 5.06 -13.87
CA GLU A 257 -17.16 5.43 -14.87
C GLU A 257 -17.46 4.33 -15.91
N ARG A 258 -16.48 3.46 -16.16
CA ARG A 258 -16.64 2.31 -17.08
C ARG A 258 -17.13 1.04 -16.39
N GLY A 259 -17.39 1.07 -15.09
CA GLY A 259 -17.77 -0.13 -14.32
C GLY A 259 -16.66 -1.18 -14.24
N GLU A 260 -15.40 -0.78 -14.37
CA GLU A 260 -14.24 -1.69 -14.33
C GLU A 260 -13.69 -1.92 -12.92
N LEU A 261 -14.26 -1.24 -11.91
CA LEU A 261 -13.93 -1.43 -10.50
C LEU A 261 -14.94 -2.38 -9.84
N VAL A 262 -14.43 -3.42 -9.19
CA VAL A 262 -15.24 -4.41 -8.51
C VAL A 262 -15.45 -3.97 -7.07
N HIS A 263 -16.35 -3.02 -6.88
CA HIS A 263 -16.58 -2.34 -5.60
C HIS A 263 -17.18 -3.27 -4.54
N ASP A 264 -17.94 -4.29 -4.92
CA ASP A 264 -18.46 -5.34 -4.03
C ASP A 264 -17.36 -6.13 -3.28
N LYS A 265 -16.12 -6.10 -3.78
CA LYS A 265 -14.96 -6.72 -3.11
C LYS A 265 -14.27 -5.80 -2.12
N LEU A 266 -14.64 -4.52 -2.08
CA LEU A 266 -14.22 -3.65 -1.00
C LEU A 266 -15.18 -3.86 0.18
N TYR A 267 -14.65 -4.28 1.31
CA TYR A 267 -15.41 -4.31 2.57
C TYR A 267 -16.07 -2.94 2.84
N TYR A 268 -17.35 -2.87 3.16
CA TYR A 268 -18.03 -1.60 3.36
C TYR A 268 -18.10 -1.21 4.83
N GLY A 269 -18.53 0.03 5.12
CA GLY A 269 -18.90 0.40 6.48
C GLY A 269 -20.16 -0.33 6.95
N ASP A 270 -21.05 -0.67 6.01
CA ASP A 270 -22.38 -1.23 6.28
C ASP A 270 -22.34 -2.61 6.94
N ASP A 271 -21.36 -3.44 6.55
CA ASP A 271 -21.17 -4.79 7.07
C ASP A 271 -20.09 -4.85 8.17
N PHE A 272 -19.58 -3.69 8.61
CA PHE A 272 -18.43 -3.63 9.51
C PHE A 272 -18.71 -4.29 10.87
N PHE A 273 -19.89 -4.06 11.45
CA PHE A 273 -20.28 -4.65 12.73
C PHE A 273 -20.62 -6.15 12.62
N GLU A 274 -20.95 -6.65 11.43
CA GLU A 274 -21.19 -8.08 11.20
C GLU A 274 -19.88 -8.88 11.11
N ARG A 275 -18.80 -8.20 10.69
CA ARG A 275 -17.47 -8.80 10.48
C ARG A 275 -16.55 -8.70 11.70
N HIS A 276 -16.89 -7.88 12.69
CA HIS A 276 -16.00 -7.56 13.81
C HIS A 276 -16.71 -7.57 15.16
N ASP A 277 -16.26 -8.46 16.06
CA ASP A 277 -16.80 -8.58 17.42
C ASP A 277 -16.39 -7.42 18.33
N GLN A 278 -15.20 -6.84 18.12
CA GLN A 278 -14.74 -5.65 18.84
C GLN A 278 -14.53 -4.48 17.89
N VAL A 279 -15.10 -3.34 18.26
CA VAL A 279 -15.04 -2.10 17.49
C VAL A 279 -14.49 -0.98 18.35
N SER A 280 -13.59 -0.18 17.78
CA SER A 280 -13.08 1.00 18.48
C SER A 280 -14.14 2.10 18.54
N THR A 281 -13.99 3.04 19.47
CA THR A 281 -14.88 4.21 19.57
C THR A 281 -14.95 5.00 18.27
N PHE A 282 -13.83 5.09 17.53
CA PHE A 282 -13.79 5.67 16.20
C PHE A 282 -14.78 4.99 15.25
N HIS A 283 -14.70 3.66 15.09
CA HIS A 283 -15.56 2.94 14.15
C HIS A 283 -17.02 2.95 14.60
N GLN A 284 -17.26 2.87 15.92
CA GLN A 284 -18.61 3.01 16.47
C GLN A 284 -19.23 4.36 16.08
N THR A 285 -18.48 5.46 16.21
CA THR A 285 -18.98 6.80 15.87
C THR A 285 -19.32 6.91 14.38
N PHE A 286 -18.39 6.56 13.49
CA PHE A 286 -18.58 6.75 12.05
C PHE A 286 -19.62 5.80 11.45
N PHE A 287 -19.54 4.50 11.74
CA PHE A 287 -20.40 3.50 11.09
C PHE A 287 -21.79 3.38 11.72
N SER A 288 -22.06 4.07 12.83
CA SER A 288 -23.43 4.22 13.33
C SER A 288 -24.19 5.39 12.67
N ASN A 289 -23.51 6.23 11.87
CA ASN A 289 -24.12 7.37 11.20
C ASN A 289 -24.63 6.97 9.79
N PRO A 290 -25.96 6.93 9.54
CA PRO A 290 -26.50 6.52 8.25
C PRO A 290 -26.14 7.45 7.08
N ASP A 291 -26.01 8.76 7.34
CA ASP A 291 -25.64 9.73 6.31
C ASP A 291 -24.18 9.51 5.88
N PHE A 292 -23.29 9.25 6.83
CA PHE A 292 -21.91 8.87 6.54
C PHE A 292 -21.84 7.57 5.72
N LEU A 293 -22.62 6.55 6.07
CA LEU A 293 -22.67 5.29 5.32
C LEU A 293 -23.12 5.50 3.87
N LYS A 294 -24.10 6.38 3.64
CA LYS A 294 -24.51 6.75 2.28
C LYS A 294 -23.36 7.38 1.48
N HIS A 295 -22.62 8.31 2.09
CA HIS A 295 -21.45 8.93 1.47
C HIS A 295 -20.30 7.94 1.21
N TYR A 296 -20.23 6.84 1.95
CA TYR A 296 -19.23 5.78 1.76
C TYR A 296 -19.32 5.12 0.37
N HIS A 297 -20.47 5.25 -0.29
CA HIS A 297 -20.74 4.75 -1.65
C HIS A 297 -20.54 5.79 -2.75
N ASP A 298 -20.28 7.05 -2.40
CA ASP A 298 -20.05 8.11 -3.38
C ASP A 298 -18.78 7.82 -4.19
N LYS A 299 -18.81 8.19 -5.48
CA LYS A 299 -17.69 8.01 -6.42
C LYS A 299 -16.36 8.47 -5.83
N GLY A 300 -16.30 9.69 -5.29
CA GLY A 300 -15.07 10.25 -4.73
C GLY A 300 -14.51 9.40 -3.59
N PHE A 301 -15.39 8.87 -2.72
CA PHE A 301 -14.98 8.00 -1.63
C PHE A 301 -14.51 6.63 -2.13
N VAL A 302 -15.22 6.02 -3.09
CA VAL A 302 -14.81 4.74 -3.70
C VAL A 302 -13.44 4.87 -4.36
N VAL A 303 -13.24 5.88 -5.22
CA VAL A 303 -11.96 6.13 -5.90
C VAL A 303 -10.85 6.36 -4.88
N TYR A 304 -11.10 7.17 -3.85
CA TYR A 304 -10.16 7.40 -2.76
C TYR A 304 -9.70 6.09 -2.09
N ARG A 305 -10.63 5.18 -1.78
CA ARG A 305 -10.31 3.89 -1.17
C ARG A 305 -9.48 3.00 -2.10
N PHE A 306 -9.78 2.99 -3.39
CA PHE A 306 -8.98 2.27 -4.38
C PHE A 306 -7.56 2.83 -4.46
N VAL A 307 -7.40 4.16 -4.46
CA VAL A 307 -6.07 4.80 -4.40
C VAL A 307 -5.32 4.34 -3.14
N ALA A 308 -5.94 4.44 -1.96
CA ALA A 308 -5.34 4.01 -0.70
C ALA A 308 -4.94 2.51 -0.72
N ALA A 309 -5.77 1.64 -1.28
CA ALA A 309 -5.47 0.21 -1.42
C ALA A 309 -4.25 -0.04 -2.32
N VAL A 310 -4.14 0.67 -3.44
CA VAL A 310 -2.96 0.60 -4.32
C VAL A 310 -1.71 1.09 -3.59
N LEU A 311 -1.80 2.20 -2.84
CA LEU A 311 -0.67 2.71 -2.06
C LEU A 311 -0.23 1.73 -0.97
N TYR A 312 -1.16 1.06 -0.29
CA TYR A 312 -0.82 -0.01 0.65
C TYR A 312 -0.16 -1.20 -0.04
N SER A 313 -0.58 -1.57 -1.24
CA SER A 313 0.06 -2.64 -2.03
C SER A 313 1.49 -2.30 -2.48
N LEU A 314 1.84 -1.01 -2.53
CA LEU A 314 3.19 -0.54 -2.88
C LEU A 314 4.17 -0.69 -1.70
N MET A 315 3.69 -0.60 -0.46
CA MET A 315 4.53 -0.56 0.74
C MET A 315 5.53 -1.71 0.88
N PRO A 316 5.17 -2.97 0.60
CA PRO A 316 6.15 -4.07 0.65
C PRO A 316 7.30 -3.93 -0.36
N MET A 317 7.06 -3.30 -1.52
CA MET A 317 8.11 -3.00 -2.50
C MET A 317 9.08 -1.93 -2.00
N LEU A 318 8.60 -0.99 -1.18
CA LEU A 318 9.38 0.04 -0.51
C LEU A 318 10.00 -0.42 0.83
N GLU A 319 9.97 -1.73 1.12
CA GLU A 319 10.47 -2.32 2.37
C GLU A 319 9.77 -1.80 3.63
N ILE A 320 8.52 -1.35 3.49
CA ILE A 320 7.66 -0.95 4.61
C ILE A 320 6.85 -2.16 5.05
N SER A 321 7.14 -2.64 6.27
CA SER A 321 6.39 -3.75 6.89
C SER A 321 4.97 -3.32 7.30
N PRO A 322 4.03 -4.27 7.51
CA PRO A 322 2.69 -3.95 7.99
C PRO A 322 2.68 -3.15 9.29
N LEU A 323 3.56 -3.46 10.25
CA LEU A 323 3.67 -2.71 11.50
C LEU A 323 4.17 -1.28 11.27
N ARG A 324 5.19 -1.13 10.42
CA ARG A 324 5.75 0.18 10.05
C ARG A 324 4.74 1.03 9.28
N LYS A 325 3.92 0.43 8.42
CA LYS A 325 2.79 1.11 7.76
C LYS A 325 1.87 1.79 8.78
N GLN A 326 1.53 1.10 9.88
CA GLN A 326 0.64 1.64 10.91
C GLN A 326 1.27 2.82 11.66
N ARG A 327 2.58 2.76 11.92
CA ARG A 327 3.35 3.90 12.43
C ARG A 327 3.27 5.10 11.47
N ILE A 328 3.48 4.88 10.17
CA ILE A 328 3.44 5.94 9.15
C ILE A 328 2.06 6.59 9.08
N THR A 329 0.98 5.79 9.09
CA THR A 329 -0.39 6.33 9.11
C THR A 329 -0.68 7.12 10.39
N GLY A 330 -0.11 6.70 11.52
CA GLY A 330 -0.12 7.46 12.78
C GLY A 330 0.58 8.81 12.65
N VAL A 331 1.82 8.83 12.13
CA VAL A 331 2.60 10.07 11.88
C VAL A 331 1.84 11.02 10.95
N ALA A 332 1.25 10.52 9.87
CA ALA A 332 0.45 11.32 8.97
C ALA A 332 -0.79 11.92 9.68
N SER A 333 -1.52 11.09 10.44
CA SER A 333 -2.74 11.54 11.15
C SER A 333 -2.43 12.57 12.23
N GLU A 334 -1.41 12.30 13.06
CA GLU A 334 -0.95 13.22 14.11
C GLU A 334 -0.47 14.55 13.53
N SER A 335 0.17 14.53 12.36
CA SER A 335 0.57 15.76 11.69
C SER A 335 -0.63 16.57 11.21
N VAL A 336 -1.67 15.93 10.67
CA VAL A 336 -2.93 16.59 10.29
C VAL A 336 -3.61 17.20 11.50
N GLU A 337 -3.76 16.44 12.58
CA GLU A 337 -4.33 16.89 13.85
C GLU A 337 -3.55 18.09 14.42
N SER A 338 -2.22 17.98 14.49
CA SER A 338 -1.35 19.07 14.97
C SER A 338 -1.40 20.31 14.06
N GLY A 339 -1.43 20.13 12.75
CA GLY A 339 -1.39 21.22 11.78
C GLY A 339 -2.66 22.05 11.73
N TYR A 340 -3.81 21.43 11.98
CA TYR A 340 -5.10 22.13 12.04
C TYR A 340 -5.56 22.44 13.47
N GLY A 341 -4.83 21.98 14.49
CA GLY A 341 -5.19 22.18 15.89
C GLY A 341 -6.52 21.50 16.25
N MET A 342 -6.74 20.29 15.74
CA MET A 342 -7.99 19.55 15.86
C MET A 342 -7.72 18.07 16.14
N ASP A 343 -8.68 17.34 16.70
CA ASP A 343 -8.66 15.88 16.75
C ASP A 343 -9.62 15.26 15.72
N TRP A 344 -9.70 13.92 15.68
CA TRP A 344 -10.59 13.22 14.75
C TRP A 344 -12.08 13.45 15.05
N LYS A 345 -12.46 13.78 16.29
CA LYS A 345 -13.85 14.07 16.67
C LYS A 345 -14.26 15.45 16.17
N ASP A 346 -13.34 16.41 16.23
CA ASP A 346 -13.53 17.73 15.63
C ASP A 346 -13.72 17.60 14.11
N ALA A 347 -12.88 16.78 13.45
CA ALA A 347 -12.99 16.51 12.02
C ALA A 347 -14.30 15.77 11.67
N TYR A 348 -14.74 14.82 12.50
CA TYR A 348 -16.04 14.15 12.34
C TYR A 348 -17.21 15.14 12.48
N SER A 349 -17.17 16.02 13.48
CA SER A 349 -18.20 17.04 13.69
C SER A 349 -18.27 18.00 12.51
N TYR A 350 -17.11 18.40 11.97
CA TYR A 350 -17.03 19.20 10.74
C TYR A 350 -17.62 18.47 9.53
N LEU A 351 -17.37 17.17 9.40
CA LEU A 351 -17.96 16.34 8.34
C LEU A 351 -19.50 16.28 8.48
N GLU A 352 -20.03 16.04 9.68
CA GLU A 352 -21.47 16.03 9.94
C GLU A 352 -22.12 17.36 9.56
N MET A 353 -21.54 18.49 9.96
CA MET A 353 -22.05 19.81 9.58
C MET A 353 -22.06 20.01 8.06
N LYS A 354 -21.03 19.54 7.35
CA LYS A 354 -20.98 19.60 5.89
C LYS A 354 -22.03 18.72 5.22
N MET A 355 -22.24 17.49 5.72
CA MET A 355 -23.25 16.56 5.21
C MET A 355 -24.67 17.09 5.45
N ALA A 356 -24.89 17.80 6.56
CA ALA A 356 -26.15 18.47 6.89
C ALA A 356 -26.41 19.77 6.07
N GLY A 357 -25.43 20.23 5.27
CA GLY A 357 -25.54 21.44 4.47
C GLY A 357 -25.39 22.75 5.25
N GLU A 358 -24.84 22.72 6.46
CA GLU A 358 -24.79 23.86 7.38
C GLU A 358 -23.53 24.74 7.27
N SER A 359 -22.65 24.50 6.27
CA SER A 359 -21.47 25.34 6.03
C SER A 359 -21.59 26.13 4.72
N GLU A 360 -21.67 27.46 4.80
CA GLU A 360 -21.91 28.37 3.67
C GLU A 360 -20.77 28.46 2.62
N HIS A 361 -19.64 27.73 2.75
CA HIS A 361 -18.48 27.98 1.87
C HIS A 361 -17.75 26.79 1.23
N ASP A 362 -18.25 25.55 1.31
CA ASP A 362 -17.76 24.47 0.42
C ASP A 362 -18.68 23.24 0.57
N THR A 363 -19.69 23.13 -0.28
CA THR A 363 -20.46 21.88 -0.44
C THR A 363 -19.52 20.73 -0.80
N LEU A 364 -19.70 19.55 -0.18
CA LEU A 364 -19.02 18.29 -0.52
C LEU A 364 -19.48 17.75 -1.89
N VAL A 365 -19.35 18.54 -2.95
CA VAL A 365 -19.79 18.17 -4.30
C VAL A 365 -18.59 18.33 -5.23
N HIS A 366 -17.95 17.20 -5.57
CA HIS A 366 -17.70 16.74 -6.94
C HIS A 366 -17.03 15.36 -6.96
#